data_AF-A0A6L4WQ36-F1
#
_entry.id   AF-A0A6L4WQ36-F1
#
_cell.length_a   1.000
_cell.length_b   1.000
_cell.length_c   1.000
_cell.angle_alpha   90.00
_cell.angle_beta   90.00
_cell.angle_gamma   90.00
#
_symmetry.space_group_name_H-M   'P 1'
#
loop_
_entity.id
_entity.type
_entity.pdbx_description
1 polymer ?
#
loop_
_entity_poly.entity_id
_entity_poly.type
_entity_poly.pdbx_seq_one_letter_code
_entity_poly.pdbx_strand_id
1 'polypeptide(L)'
;MKNDEVKKEFAKVIINAKIVAFLFFILLTPSIVMKVKELDELFGLNEQTWFNAAIAGFVIYMGFTVFLWKCPKCGKFPGRGWFRKECNSCGVELS
;
A
#
# COMPACT_ATOMS: atom_id res chain seq x y z
N MET A 1 -0.05 8.82 24.44
CA MET A 1 1.12 8.90 23.56
C MET A 1 1.59 10.34 23.49
N LYS A 2 2.90 10.55 23.63
CA LYS A 2 3.51 11.85 23.34
C LYS A 2 3.51 12.10 21.83
N ASN A 3 3.55 13.36 21.40
CA ASN A 3 3.43 13.71 19.98
C ASN A 3 4.55 13.07 19.14
N ASP A 4 5.77 13.03 19.67
CA ASP A 4 6.92 12.40 19.00
C ASP A 4 6.73 10.89 18.78
N GLU A 5 6.07 10.19 19.70
CA GLU A 5 5.72 8.78 19.55
C GLU A 5 4.69 8.57 18.45
N VAL A 6 3.70 9.47 18.34
CA VAL A 6 2.69 9.43 17.26
C VAL A 6 3.34 9.58 15.90
N LYS A 7 4.26 10.54 15.74
CA LYS A 7 5.02 10.74 14.50
C LYS A 7 5.87 9.52 14.15
N LYS A 8 6.57 8.94 15.13
CA LYS A 8 7.39 7.74 14.94
C LYS A 8 6.57 6.52 14.50
N GLU A 9 5.43 6.27 15.14
CA GLU A 9 4.55 5.16 14.76
C GLU A 9 3.89 5.42 13.40
N PHE A 10 3.49 6.66 13.11
CA PHE A 10 2.91 6.98 11.80
C PHE A 10 3.94 6.81 10.67
N ALA A 11 5.21 7.15 10.89
CA ALA A 11 6.27 6.88 9.92
C ALA A 11 6.38 5.38 9.58
N LYS A 12 6.19 4.47 10.54
CA LYS A 12 6.13 3.03 10.28
C LYS A 12 4.93 2.64 9.43
N VAL A 13 3.75 3.22 9.71
CA VAL A 13 2.54 3.04 8.88
C VAL A 13 2.82 3.46 7.44
N ILE A 14 3.50 4.60 7.22
CA ILE A 14 3.87 5.08 5.89
C ILE A 14 4.86 4.14 5.20
N ILE A 15 5.88 3.66 5.90
CA ILE A 15 6.86 2.70 5.35
C ILE A 15 6.14 1.42 4.91
N ASN A 16 5.27 0.87 5.76
CA ASN A 16 4.49 -0.32 5.42
C ASN A 16 3.57 -0.07 4.23
N ALA A 17 2.93 1.10 4.14
CA ALA A 17 2.10 1.49 3.00
C ALA A 17 2.90 1.51 1.69
N LYS A 18 4.13 2.03 1.73
CA LYS A 18 5.05 2.05 0.59
C LYS A 18 5.47 0.65 0.19
N ILE A 19 5.81 -0.22 1.15
CA ILE A 19 6.17 -1.61 0.89
C ILE A 19 5.01 -2.36 0.23
N VAL A 20 3.80 -2.23 0.77
CA VAL A 20 2.62 -2.91 0.23
C VAL A 20 2.27 -2.38 -1.17
N ALA A 21 2.37 -1.06 -1.39
CA ALA A 21 2.20 -0.47 -2.73
C ALA A 21 3.26 -0.99 -3.72
N PHE A 22 4.52 -1.05 -3.29
CA PHE A 22 5.62 -1.55 -4.11
C PHE A 22 5.42 -3.02 -4.50
N LEU A 23 5.03 -3.88 -3.55
CA LEU A 23 4.69 -5.28 -3.80
C LEU A 23 3.54 -5.41 -4.82
N PHE A 24 2.49 -4.60 -4.67
CA PHE A 24 1.39 -4.59 -5.63
C PHE A 24 1.88 -4.25 -7.04
N PHE A 25 2.70 -3.20 -7.21
CA PHE A 25 3.24 -2.84 -8.52
C PHE A 25 4.18 -3.90 -9.09
N ILE A 26 4.99 -4.57 -8.26
CA ILE A 26 5.82 -5.71 -8.70
C ILE A 26 4.95 -6.81 -9.29
N LEU A 27 3.83 -7.16 -8.63
CA LEU A 27 2.96 -8.24 -9.08
C LEU A 27 2.10 -7.84 -10.29
N LEU A 28 1.76 -6.55 -10.41
CA LEU A 28 0.98 -6.01 -11.52
C LEU A 28 1.79 -5.84 -12.81
N THR A 29 3.04 -5.38 -12.71
CA THR A 29 3.86 -4.96 -13.86
C THR A 29 4.01 -6.06 -14.92
N PRO A 30 4.32 -7.32 -14.58
CA PRO A 30 4.40 -8.42 -15.55
C PRO A 30 3.15 -8.57 -16.41
N SER A 31 1.95 -8.49 -15.81
CA SER A 31 0.69 -8.58 -16.53
C SER A 31 0.54 -7.46 -17.57
N ILE A 32 0.94 -6.23 -17.22
CA ILE A 32 0.91 -5.08 -18.13
C ILE A 32 1.90 -5.28 -19.28
N VAL A 33 3.13 -5.70 -18.97
CA VAL A 33 4.17 -5.92 -19.97
C VAL A 33 3.74 -6.99 -20.97
N MET A 34 3.21 -8.12 -20.49
CA MET A 34 2.72 -9.19 -21.35
C MET A 34 1.59 -8.72 -22.28
N LYS A 35 0.63 -7.94 -21.77
CA LYS A 35 -0.44 -7.35 -22.60
C LYS A 35 0.07 -6.36 -23.63
N VAL A 36 0.98 -5.46 -23.27
CA VAL A 36 1.50 -4.42 -24.17
C VAL A 36 2.44 -4.99 -25.24
N LYS A 37 3.17 -6.06 -24.90
CA LYS A 37 4.15 -6.69 -25.78
C LYS A 37 3.63 -7.94 -26.48
N GLU A 38 2.37 -8.31 -26.25
CA GLU A 38 1.73 -9.51 -26.80
C GLU A 38 2.57 -10.78 -26.52
N LEU A 39 3.08 -10.90 -25.29
CA LEU A 39 3.88 -12.06 -24.85
C LEU A 39 2.96 -13.11 -24.23
N ASP A 40 3.13 -14.37 -24.65
CA ASP A 40 2.40 -15.50 -24.07
C ASP A 40 2.93 -15.90 -22.68
N GLU A 41 4.22 -15.66 -22.42
CA GLU A 41 4.89 -15.94 -21.15
C GLU A 41 5.92 -14.89 -20.75
N LEU A 42 6.13 -14.74 -19.44
CA LEU A 42 7.16 -13.90 -18.86
C LEU A 42 7.74 -14.60 -17.62
N PHE A 43 9.07 -14.77 -17.58
CA PHE A 43 9.76 -15.59 -16.57
C PHE A 43 9.25 -17.03 -16.48
N GLY A 44 8.81 -17.62 -17.61
CA GLY A 44 8.25 -18.98 -17.66
C GLY A 44 6.86 -19.12 -17.03
N LEU A 45 6.18 -17.99 -16.73
CA LEU A 45 4.81 -17.96 -16.23
C LEU A 45 3.90 -17.33 -17.28
N ASN A 46 2.71 -17.90 -17.44
CA ASN A 46 1.70 -17.40 -18.38
C ASN A 46 0.97 -16.16 -17.85
N GLU A 47 0.19 -15.53 -18.73
CA GLU A 47 -0.56 -14.32 -18.41
C GLU A 47 -1.52 -14.51 -17.22
N GLN A 48 -2.24 -15.65 -17.18
CA GLN A 48 -3.20 -15.93 -16.12
C GLN A 48 -2.54 -16.00 -14.73
N THR A 49 -1.32 -16.56 -14.66
CA THR A 49 -0.57 -16.66 -13.40
C THR A 49 -0.17 -15.27 -12.90
N TRP A 50 0.35 -14.42 -13.79
CA TRP A 50 0.68 -13.04 -13.46
C TRP A 50 -0.55 -12.21 -13.09
N PHE A 51 -1.66 -12.42 -13.78
CA PHE A 51 -2.93 -11.74 -13.48
C PHE A 51 -3.45 -12.14 -12.09
N ASN A 52 -3.40 -13.43 -11.75
CA ASN A 52 -3.77 -13.91 -10.41
C ASN A 52 -2.84 -13.33 -9.34
N ALA A 53 -1.54 -13.21 -9.62
CA ALA A 53 -0.58 -12.58 -8.73
C ALA A 53 -0.90 -11.09 -8.50
N ALA A 54 -1.27 -10.36 -9.57
CA ALA A 54 -1.72 -8.98 -9.47
C ALA A 54 -2.98 -8.83 -8.61
N ILE A 55 -3.96 -9.74 -8.76
CA ILE A 55 -5.16 -9.78 -7.90
C ILE A 55 -4.78 -10.01 -6.44
N ALA A 56 -3.89 -10.96 -6.16
CA ALA A 56 -3.42 -11.21 -4.79
C ALA A 56 -2.75 -9.95 -4.19
N GLY A 57 -1.89 -9.29 -4.96
CA GLY A 57 -1.29 -8.01 -4.57
C GLY A 57 -2.33 -6.92 -4.29
N PHE A 58 -3.37 -6.82 -5.12
CA PHE A 58 -4.47 -5.86 -4.95
C PHE A 58 -5.26 -6.13 -3.66
N VAL A 59 -5.59 -7.40 -3.38
CA VAL A 59 -6.29 -7.78 -2.15
C VAL A 59 -5.47 -7.43 -0.91
N ILE A 60 -4.17 -7.68 -0.91
CA ILE A 60 -3.27 -7.29 0.19
C ILE A 60 -3.24 -5.77 0.35
N TYR A 61 -3.12 -5.02 -0.75
CA TYR A 61 -3.13 -3.55 -0.74
C TYR A 61 -4.43 -2.98 -0.17
N MET A 62 -5.57 -3.53 -0.58
CA MET A 62 -6.88 -3.14 -0.06
C MET A 62 -7.01 -3.48 1.43
N GLY A 63 -6.60 -4.69 1.83
CA GLY A 63 -6.58 -5.10 3.24
C GLY A 63 -5.75 -4.16 4.11
N PHE A 64 -4.53 -3.81 3.68
CA PHE A 64 -3.71 -2.83 4.36
C PHE A 64 -4.42 -1.48 4.50
N THR A 65 -5.04 -1.00 3.41
CA THR A 65 -5.74 0.29 3.41
C THR A 65 -6.93 0.31 4.38
N VAL A 66 -7.66 -0.80 4.52
CA VAL A 66 -8.83 -0.88 5.41
C VAL A 66 -8.42 -1.05 6.88
N PHE A 67 -7.44 -1.92 7.16
CA PHE A 67 -7.14 -2.37 8.52
C PHE A 67 -5.92 -1.69 9.14
N LEU A 68 -4.89 -1.40 8.35
CA LEU A 68 -3.57 -0.96 8.85
C LEU A 68 -3.27 0.52 8.58
N TRP A 69 -3.92 1.13 7.59
CA TRP A 69 -3.82 2.56 7.32
C TRP A 69 -4.64 3.38 8.35
N LYS A 70 -4.15 3.41 9.59
CA LYS A 70 -4.80 4.06 10.73
C LYS A 70 -3.89 5.09 11.37
N CYS A 71 -4.50 6.10 11.97
CA CYS A 71 -3.81 7.03 12.86
C CYS A 71 -3.40 6.30 14.15
N PRO A 72 -2.12 6.35 14.57
CA PRO A 72 -1.67 5.70 15.81
C PRO A 72 -2.36 6.21 17.08
N LYS A 73 -2.81 7.47 17.07
CA LYS A 73 -3.47 8.08 18.24
C LYS A 73 -4.94 7.70 18.40
N CYS A 74 -5.71 7.71 17.30
CA CYS A 74 -7.17 7.55 17.36
C CYS A 74 -7.70 6.28 16.68
N GLY A 75 -6.84 5.50 16.02
CA GLY A 75 -7.22 4.27 15.33
C GLY A 75 -8.12 4.46 14.10
N LYS A 76 -8.41 5.71 13.70
CA LYS A 76 -9.27 6.05 12.57
C LYS A 76 -8.46 6.36 11.32
N PHE A 77 -9.15 6.46 10.18
CA PHE A 77 -8.53 6.84 8.91
C PHE A 77 -7.85 8.21 9.03
N PRO A 78 -6.52 8.30 8.80
CA PRO A 78 -5.78 9.54 9.00
C PRO A 78 -5.98 10.56 7.86
N GLY A 79 -6.44 10.10 6.69
CA GLY A 79 -6.54 10.90 5.46
C GLY A 79 -5.93 10.16 4.26
N ARG A 80 -6.13 10.71 3.07
CA ARG A 80 -5.56 10.19 1.80
C ARG A 80 -4.13 10.69 1.59
N GLY A 81 -3.24 9.85 1.05
CA GLY A 81 -1.87 10.22 0.69
C GLY A 81 -0.85 10.10 1.83
N TRP A 82 0.43 9.99 1.49
CA TRP A 82 1.51 9.66 2.43
C TRP A 82 2.10 10.86 3.18
N PHE A 83 2.04 12.07 2.61
CA PHE A 83 2.69 13.28 3.15
C PHE A 83 1.76 14.08 4.07
N ARG A 84 1.22 13.41 5.09
CA ARG A 84 0.21 13.97 5.98
C ARG A 84 0.83 14.65 7.20
N LYS A 85 0.60 15.96 7.31
CA LYS A 85 0.96 16.74 8.50
C LYS A 85 0.04 16.51 9.68
N GLU A 86 -1.25 16.31 9.45
CA GLU A 86 -2.25 16.15 10.52
C GLU A 86 -3.28 15.07 10.19
N CYS A 87 -3.85 14.48 11.24
CA CYS A 87 -4.92 13.49 11.14
C CYS A 87 -6.29 14.16 10.94
N ASN A 88 -6.99 13.83 9.85
CA ASN A 88 -8.34 14.34 9.57
C ASN A 88 -9.38 13.98 10.65
N SER A 89 -9.15 12.92 11.44
CA SER A 89 -10.12 12.41 12.41
C SER A 89 -9.93 12.99 13.82
N CYS A 90 -8.71 13.36 14.22
CA CYS A 90 -8.43 13.80 15.59
C CYS A 90 -7.48 15.00 15.70
N GLY A 91 -7.03 15.57 14.58
CA GLY A 91 -6.20 16.77 14.54
C GLY A 91 -4.79 16.61 15.11
N VAL A 92 -4.34 15.38 15.41
CA VAL A 92 -2.95 15.18 15.85
C VAL A 92 -1.99 15.39 14.71
N GLU A 93 -0.85 15.97 15.02
CA GLU A 93 0.29 16.08 14.11
C GLU A 93 0.90 14.70 13.82
N LEU A 94 1.18 14.43 12.54
CA LEU A 94 1.62 13.15 12.00
C LEU A 94 3.00 13.21 11.33
N SER A 95 3.41 14.39 10.84
CA SER A 95 4.74 14.65 10.26
C SER A 95 5.18 16.07 10.56
#